data_AF-X1U9M3-F1
#
_entry.id   AF-X1U9M3-F1
#
_cell.length_a   1.000
_cell.length_b   1.000
_cell.length_c   1.000
_cell.angle_alpha   90.00
_cell.angle_beta   90.00
_cell.angle_gamma   90.00
#
_symmetry.space_group_name_H-M   'P 1'
#
loop_
_entity.id
_entity.type
_entity.pdbx_description
1 polymer ?
#
loop_
_entity_poly.entity_id
_entity_poly.type
_entity_poly.pdbx_seq_one_letter_code
_entity_poly.pdbx_strand_id
1 'polypeptide(L)'
;EQNVEELDSIFDELCELTSEPFARLKEDLDRILADSYGITSRDLMPWHYHDPFFQRTPLVYDQDLDVYYKDEDVKELAKKYYAGVGLPVNDILARSDLYDREGKYPHAFSEDVDRRGDVRILCNLQNTERWMETILHELGHAVYSKYHDRKEPWLLREPAHSFTTEAIAMFFGRLSRNAAWMQEMLGLSEKESGGLAGEIEEVSEKYTQFQQVLFARWAMVMYNFEKQLYANPDQDLNNLWWELVEKYQLVRRPPGPVDAGWAS
;
A
#
# COMPACT_ATOMS: atom_id res chain seq x y z
N GLU A 1 -3.23 25.06 -11.55
CA GLU A 1 -2.72 24.58 -10.26
C GLU A 1 -3.89 24.21 -9.37
N GLN A 2 -3.72 23.25 -8.46
CA GLN A 2 -4.76 22.85 -7.51
C GLN A 2 -4.94 23.95 -6.45
N ASN A 3 -6.18 24.18 -6.00
CA ASN A 3 -6.46 25.17 -4.95
C ASN A 3 -6.22 24.55 -3.56
N VAL A 4 -5.37 25.19 -2.76
CA VAL A 4 -5.03 24.71 -1.40
C VAL A 4 -6.26 24.65 -0.50
N GLU A 5 -7.18 25.60 -0.60
CA GLU A 5 -8.42 25.61 0.21
C GLU A 5 -9.32 24.42 -0.14
N GLU A 6 -9.38 24.02 -1.42
CA GLU A 6 -10.12 22.85 -1.84
C GLU A 6 -9.47 21.56 -1.33
N LEU A 7 -8.14 21.46 -1.41
CA LEU A 7 -7.40 20.32 -0.88
C LEU A 7 -7.60 20.19 0.65
N ASP A 8 -7.49 21.29 1.38
CA ASP A 8 -7.74 21.32 2.83
C ASP A 8 -9.14 20.84 3.16
N SER A 9 -10.16 21.33 2.43
CA SER A 9 -11.54 20.89 2.62
C SER A 9 -11.73 19.40 2.37
N ILE A 10 -11.05 18.81 1.37
CA ILE A 10 -11.10 17.38 1.08
C ILE A 10 -10.50 16.57 2.23
N PHE A 11 -9.35 16.99 2.76
CA PHE A 11 -8.71 16.29 3.88
C PHE A 11 -9.52 16.41 5.19
N ASP A 12 -10.14 17.56 5.43
CA ASP A 12 -11.03 17.77 6.58
C ASP A 12 -12.29 16.90 6.49
N GLU A 13 -12.97 16.88 5.34
CA GLU A 13 -14.13 16.02 5.12
C GLU A 13 -13.75 14.53 5.25
N LEU A 14 -12.62 14.12 4.68
CA LEU A 14 -12.11 12.75 4.82
C LEU A 14 -11.82 12.42 6.28
N CYS A 15 -11.27 13.36 7.06
CA CYS A 15 -11.01 13.18 8.48
C CYS A 15 -12.32 12.95 9.25
N GLU A 16 -13.34 13.76 8.99
CA GLU A 16 -14.66 13.63 9.62
C GLU A 16 -15.32 12.29 9.29
N LEU A 17 -15.42 11.96 7.99
CA LEU A 17 -16.07 10.73 7.51
C LEU A 17 -15.40 9.45 8.02
N THR A 18 -14.08 9.50 8.27
CA THR A 18 -13.32 8.34 8.74
C THR A 18 -13.07 8.33 10.24
N SER A 19 -13.55 9.32 11.02
CA SER A 19 -13.29 9.44 12.49
C SER A 19 -13.81 8.27 13.29
N GLU A 20 -15.10 8.02 13.21
CA GLU A 20 -15.73 6.93 13.94
C GLU A 20 -15.31 5.53 13.43
N PRO A 21 -15.20 5.29 12.11
CA PRO A 21 -14.69 4.02 11.60
C PRO A 21 -13.25 3.73 12.05
N PHE A 22 -12.36 4.73 11.99
CA PHE A 22 -10.97 4.56 12.41
C PHE A 22 -10.87 4.26 13.91
N ALA A 23 -11.59 5.02 14.75
CA ALA A 23 -11.54 4.84 16.20
C ALA A 23 -11.97 3.41 16.62
N ARG A 24 -13.02 2.86 15.99
CA ARG A 24 -13.47 1.48 16.26
C ARG A 24 -12.43 0.44 15.86
N LEU A 25 -11.92 0.52 14.63
CA LEU A 25 -10.90 -0.40 14.13
C LEU A 25 -9.59 -0.32 14.94
N LYS A 26 -9.23 0.90 15.36
CA LYS A 26 -8.08 1.16 16.21
C LYS A 26 -8.25 0.58 17.61
N GLU A 27 -9.42 0.72 18.22
CA GLU A 27 -9.72 0.12 19.53
C GLU A 27 -9.63 -1.41 19.49
N ASP A 28 -10.16 -2.03 18.43
CA ASP A 28 -10.06 -3.47 18.23
C ASP A 28 -8.60 -3.92 18.06
N LEU A 29 -7.81 -3.20 17.26
CA LEU A 29 -6.38 -3.46 17.10
C LEU A 29 -5.63 -3.31 18.44
N ASP A 30 -5.90 -2.24 19.17
CA ASP A 30 -5.25 -1.95 20.45
C ASP A 30 -5.56 -3.01 21.50
N ARG A 31 -6.75 -3.62 21.45
CA ARG A 31 -7.08 -4.76 22.31
C ARG A 31 -6.25 -5.98 21.93
N ILE A 32 -6.20 -6.33 20.64
CA ILE A 32 -5.44 -7.49 20.14
C ILE A 32 -3.95 -7.35 20.46
N LEU A 33 -3.35 -6.19 20.17
CA LEU A 33 -1.93 -5.96 20.46
C LEU A 33 -1.67 -6.00 21.97
N ALA A 34 -2.49 -5.34 22.78
CA ALA A 34 -2.32 -5.35 24.23
C ALA A 34 -2.37 -6.76 24.82
N ASP A 35 -3.33 -7.58 24.38
CA ASP A 35 -3.45 -8.98 24.78
C ASP A 35 -2.19 -9.77 24.38
N SER A 36 -1.66 -9.56 23.16
CA SER A 36 -0.45 -10.25 22.66
C SER A 36 0.82 -9.91 23.47
N TYR A 37 0.92 -8.69 23.98
CA TYR A 37 2.04 -8.23 24.81
C TYR A 37 1.80 -8.42 26.32
N GLY A 38 0.61 -8.86 26.73
CA GLY A 38 0.25 -9.01 28.15
C GLY A 38 0.17 -7.68 28.90
N ILE A 39 -0.21 -6.60 28.23
CA ILE A 39 -0.37 -5.25 28.79
C ILE A 39 -1.82 -4.78 28.65
N THR A 40 -2.15 -3.59 29.16
CA THR A 40 -3.46 -2.97 28.86
C THR A 40 -3.36 -2.10 27.61
N SER A 41 -4.46 -1.89 26.88
CA SER A 41 -4.48 -0.96 25.74
C SER A 41 -4.09 0.47 26.12
N ARG A 42 -4.17 0.82 27.41
CA ARG A 42 -3.69 2.11 27.91
C ARG A 42 -2.16 2.20 28.01
N ASP A 43 -1.47 1.07 28.02
CA ASP A 43 -0.01 1.00 28.10
C ASP A 43 0.64 0.81 26.72
N LEU A 44 -0.18 0.74 25.65
CA LEU A 44 0.32 0.72 24.29
C LEU A 44 1.06 2.02 23.94
N MET A 45 2.10 1.85 23.12
CA MET A 45 3.10 2.84 22.78
C MET A 45 3.55 2.56 21.34
N PRO A 46 4.17 3.53 20.64
CA PRO A 46 4.51 3.41 19.22
C PRO A 46 5.29 2.13 18.87
N TRP A 47 6.22 1.69 19.72
CA TRP A 47 7.02 0.48 19.49
C TRP A 47 6.25 -0.84 19.60
N HIS A 48 5.00 -0.82 20.08
CA HIS A 48 4.14 -2.01 20.09
C HIS A 48 3.44 -2.24 18.75
N TYR A 49 3.39 -1.24 17.86
CA TYR A 49 2.87 -1.39 16.50
C TYR A 49 3.97 -1.95 15.59
N HIS A 50 3.62 -2.88 14.70
CA HIS A 50 4.61 -3.58 13.86
C HIS A 50 5.22 -2.70 12.76
N ASP A 51 4.48 -1.69 12.30
CA ASP A 51 4.96 -0.71 11.34
C ASP A 51 5.37 0.58 12.09
N PRO A 52 6.63 1.05 11.96
CA PRO A 52 7.13 2.21 12.71
C PRO A 52 6.32 3.50 12.51
N PHE A 53 5.67 3.65 11.36
CA PHE A 53 4.88 4.83 11.01
C PHE A 53 3.37 4.60 11.18
N PHE A 54 2.98 3.40 11.59
CA PHE A 54 1.61 2.92 11.63
C PHE A 54 0.84 3.27 10.33
N GLN A 55 1.48 3.07 9.18
CA GLN A 55 0.89 3.29 7.84
C GLN A 55 0.32 1.99 7.23
N ARG A 56 0.62 0.84 7.84
CA ARG A 56 0.16 -0.49 7.43
C ARG A 56 -0.47 -1.22 8.60
N THR A 57 -1.57 -1.92 8.33
CA THR A 57 -2.23 -2.75 9.32
C THR A 57 -1.30 -3.92 9.65
N PRO A 58 -1.06 -4.18 10.94
CA PRO A 58 -0.28 -5.34 11.34
C PRO A 58 -0.98 -6.63 10.89
N LEU A 59 -0.19 -7.66 10.58
CA LEU A 59 -0.65 -9.03 10.28
C LEU A 59 -1.18 -9.73 11.55
N VAL A 60 -2.16 -9.12 12.22
CA VAL A 60 -2.80 -9.64 13.44
C VAL A 60 -3.97 -10.56 13.12
N TYR A 61 -4.40 -10.63 11.86
CA TYR A 61 -5.36 -11.60 11.40
C TYR A 61 -4.58 -12.84 10.93
N ASP A 62 -4.82 -13.97 11.59
CA ASP A 62 -4.07 -15.25 11.57
C ASP A 62 -3.90 -15.95 10.19
N GLN A 63 -4.05 -15.25 9.07
CA GLN A 63 -4.01 -15.88 7.75
C GLN A 63 -2.70 -15.60 7.01
N ASP A 64 -1.80 -16.57 7.08
CA ASP A 64 -0.62 -16.62 6.22
C ASP A 64 -1.07 -16.93 4.78
N LEU A 65 -1.15 -15.90 3.94
CA LEU A 65 -1.51 -16.05 2.53
C LEU A 65 -0.36 -16.62 1.69
N ASP A 66 0.89 -16.60 2.18
CA ASP A 66 2.04 -17.12 1.44
C ASP A 66 1.91 -18.62 1.18
N VAL A 67 1.14 -19.34 1.99
CA VAL A 67 0.85 -20.77 1.79
C VAL A 67 0.22 -21.08 0.44
N TYR A 68 -0.51 -20.13 -0.15
CA TYR A 68 -1.16 -20.27 -1.45
C TYR A 68 -0.24 -19.92 -2.62
N TYR A 69 0.79 -19.12 -2.38
CA TYR A 69 1.70 -18.63 -3.41
C TYR A 69 3.01 -19.41 -3.49
N LYS A 70 3.43 -20.08 -2.41
CA LYS A 70 4.76 -20.70 -2.29
C LYS A 70 5.13 -21.67 -3.43
N ASP A 71 4.14 -22.39 -3.96
CA ASP A 71 4.33 -23.43 -5.00
C ASP A 71 4.03 -22.90 -6.42
N GLU A 72 3.69 -21.61 -6.55
CA GLU A 72 3.34 -20.96 -7.81
C GLU A 72 4.47 -20.06 -8.33
N ASP A 73 4.51 -19.76 -9.63
CA ASP A 73 5.37 -18.68 -10.18
C ASP A 73 4.56 -17.38 -10.28
N VAL A 74 4.78 -16.45 -9.34
CA VAL A 74 4.07 -15.16 -9.29
C VAL A 74 4.24 -14.33 -10.57
N LYS A 75 5.36 -14.49 -11.30
CA LYS A 75 5.56 -13.83 -12.61
C LYS A 75 4.61 -14.41 -13.66
N GLU A 76 4.43 -15.73 -13.68
CA GLU A 76 3.52 -16.38 -14.63
C GLU A 76 2.05 -16.13 -14.27
N LEU A 77 1.69 -16.06 -12.98
CA LEU A 77 0.36 -15.63 -12.53
C LEU A 77 0.05 -14.20 -12.99
N ALA A 78 0.96 -13.26 -12.77
CA ALA A 78 0.79 -11.88 -13.24
C ALA A 78 0.62 -11.82 -14.77
N LYS A 79 1.48 -12.54 -15.51
CA LYS A 79 1.43 -12.62 -16.97
C LYS A 79 0.11 -13.19 -17.48
N LYS A 80 -0.40 -14.27 -16.87
CA LYS A 80 -1.70 -14.88 -17.18
C LYS A 80 -2.83 -13.88 -16.93
N TYR A 81 -2.84 -13.23 -15.77
CA TYR A 81 -3.88 -12.28 -15.40
C TYR A 81 -3.96 -11.09 -16.36
N TYR A 82 -2.84 -10.41 -16.58
CA TYR A 82 -2.75 -9.25 -17.46
C TYR A 82 -3.13 -9.59 -18.91
N ALA A 83 -2.75 -10.78 -19.40
CA ALA A 83 -3.23 -11.26 -20.70
C ALA A 83 -4.75 -11.49 -20.73
N GLY A 84 -5.32 -12.05 -19.66
CA GLY A 84 -6.76 -12.32 -19.52
C GLY A 84 -7.63 -11.06 -19.55
N VAL A 85 -7.14 -9.93 -19.04
CA VAL A 85 -7.82 -8.63 -19.10
C VAL A 85 -7.47 -7.80 -20.34
N GLY A 86 -6.77 -8.38 -21.32
CA GLY A 86 -6.43 -7.71 -22.58
C GLY A 86 -5.26 -6.73 -22.52
N LEU A 87 -4.44 -6.78 -21.46
CA LEU A 87 -3.29 -5.91 -21.23
C LEU A 87 -1.98 -6.71 -21.15
N PRO A 88 -1.57 -7.45 -22.19
CA PRO A 88 -0.43 -8.36 -22.12
C PRO A 88 0.89 -7.65 -21.75
N VAL A 89 1.65 -8.25 -20.84
CA VAL A 89 2.89 -7.70 -20.27
C VAL A 89 4.17 -8.47 -20.65
N ASN A 90 4.08 -9.41 -21.58
CA ASN A 90 5.19 -10.32 -21.95
C ASN A 90 6.49 -9.58 -22.29
N ASP A 91 6.38 -8.50 -23.07
CA ASP A 91 7.51 -7.71 -23.53
C ASP A 91 8.13 -6.86 -22.42
N ILE A 92 7.30 -6.38 -21.47
CA ILE A 92 7.77 -5.68 -20.26
C ILE A 92 8.58 -6.66 -19.42
N LEU A 93 7.99 -7.82 -19.06
CA LEU A 93 8.64 -8.83 -18.22
C LEU A 93 9.97 -9.33 -18.82
N ALA A 94 10.03 -9.52 -20.14
CA ALA A 94 11.24 -9.98 -20.83
C ALA A 94 12.41 -8.98 -20.78
N ARG A 95 12.13 -7.67 -20.59
CA ARG A 95 13.15 -6.60 -20.48
C ARG A 95 13.41 -6.18 -19.03
N SER A 96 12.69 -6.76 -18.08
CA SER A 96 12.66 -6.34 -16.68
C SER A 96 13.66 -7.12 -15.82
N ASP A 97 14.02 -6.53 -14.69
CA ASP A 97 14.94 -7.13 -13.73
C ASP A 97 14.18 -7.64 -12.50
N LEU A 98 13.80 -8.91 -12.52
CA LEU A 98 12.74 -9.43 -11.65
C LEU A 98 13.22 -10.12 -10.37
N TYR A 99 14.43 -10.67 -10.35
CA TYR A 99 14.86 -11.55 -9.25
C TYR A 99 15.97 -10.92 -8.42
N ASP A 100 16.03 -11.28 -7.14
CA ASP A 100 17.01 -10.77 -6.20
C ASP A 100 18.44 -11.20 -6.56
N ARG A 101 19.42 -10.36 -6.24
CA ARG A 101 20.86 -10.64 -6.33
C ARG A 101 21.65 -9.69 -5.44
N GLU A 102 22.85 -10.11 -5.05
CA GLU A 102 23.76 -9.29 -4.24
C GLU A 102 23.97 -7.90 -4.84
N GLY A 103 23.80 -6.86 -4.02
CA GLY A 103 23.98 -5.46 -4.40
C GLY A 103 22.84 -4.86 -5.25
N LYS A 104 21.73 -5.58 -5.47
CA LYS A 104 20.56 -5.03 -6.16
C LYS A 104 19.79 -4.05 -5.28
N TYR A 105 19.21 -3.04 -5.91
CA TYR A 105 18.35 -2.07 -5.25
C TYR A 105 17.11 -2.78 -4.66
N PRO A 106 16.78 -2.56 -3.37
CA PRO A 106 15.78 -3.38 -2.69
C PRO A 106 14.33 -2.99 -3.04
N HIS A 107 14.08 -1.74 -3.44
CA HIS A 107 12.72 -1.26 -3.72
C HIS A 107 12.33 -1.54 -5.16
N ALA A 108 11.12 -2.07 -5.33
CA ALA A 108 10.52 -2.26 -6.65
C ALA A 108 10.10 -0.91 -7.24
N PHE A 109 10.14 -0.81 -8.57
CA PHE A 109 9.63 0.33 -9.31
C PHE A 109 9.38 -0.03 -10.78
N SER A 110 8.64 0.84 -11.47
CA SER A 110 8.33 0.78 -12.88
C SER A 110 8.83 2.06 -13.58
N GLU A 111 9.44 1.91 -14.75
CA GLU A 111 10.04 3.02 -15.49
C GLU A 111 9.73 2.91 -16.98
N ASP A 112 9.30 4.03 -17.57
CA ASP A 112 9.22 4.21 -19.03
C ASP A 112 10.49 4.89 -19.54
N VAL A 113 11.43 4.07 -20.01
CA VAL A 113 12.82 4.46 -20.27
C VAL A 113 12.93 5.49 -21.41
N ASP A 114 12.05 5.40 -22.41
CA ASP A 114 12.15 6.21 -23.63
C ASP A 114 10.88 7.03 -23.96
N ARG A 115 9.79 6.83 -23.20
CA ARG A 115 8.45 7.37 -23.49
C ARG A 115 7.96 7.03 -24.89
N ARG A 116 8.38 5.86 -25.40
CA ARG A 116 8.06 5.32 -26.73
C ARG A 116 7.69 3.84 -26.68
N GLY A 117 7.58 3.27 -25.48
CA GLY A 117 7.10 1.92 -25.23
C GLY A 117 8.14 0.96 -24.68
N ASP A 118 9.37 1.41 -24.40
CA ASP A 118 10.33 0.62 -23.61
C ASP A 118 10.08 0.82 -22.11
N VAL A 119 9.05 0.14 -21.63
CA VAL A 119 8.68 0.12 -20.21
C VAL A 119 9.22 -1.13 -19.55
N ARG A 120 9.78 -0.97 -18.35
CA ARG A 120 10.44 -2.04 -17.58
C ARG A 120 10.08 -1.91 -16.11
N ILE A 121 10.16 -3.02 -15.38
CA ILE A 121 10.03 -3.05 -13.94
C ILE A 121 11.30 -3.62 -13.30
N LEU A 122 11.56 -3.20 -12.07
CA LEU A 122 12.53 -3.83 -11.18
C LEU A 122 11.77 -4.41 -10.00
N CYS A 123 11.97 -5.69 -9.74
CA CYS A 123 11.42 -6.41 -8.59
C CYS A 123 12.51 -7.29 -7.97
N ASN A 124 12.25 -7.86 -6.79
CA ASN A 124 13.09 -8.88 -6.15
C ASN A 124 12.23 -10.10 -5.80
N LEU A 125 11.50 -10.62 -6.80
CA LEU A 125 10.39 -11.56 -6.65
C LEU A 125 10.75 -12.79 -5.81
N GLN A 126 9.84 -13.12 -4.91
CA GLN A 126 9.73 -14.40 -4.23
C GLN A 126 8.29 -14.88 -4.34
N ASN A 127 8.05 -16.18 -4.16
CA ASN A 127 6.71 -16.76 -4.27
C ASN A 127 5.92 -16.56 -2.97
N THR A 128 5.53 -15.30 -2.73
CA THR A 128 4.81 -14.84 -1.52
C THR A 128 3.70 -13.90 -1.96
N GLU A 129 2.69 -13.71 -1.12
CA GLU A 129 1.59 -12.79 -1.38
C GLU A 129 2.11 -11.35 -1.55
N ARG A 130 3.04 -10.91 -0.70
CA ARG A 130 3.66 -9.58 -0.80
C ARG A 130 4.27 -9.31 -2.18
N TRP A 131 4.97 -10.29 -2.74
CA TRP A 131 5.59 -10.14 -4.06
C TRP A 131 4.57 -10.31 -5.20
N MET A 132 3.48 -11.03 -4.98
CA MET A 132 2.32 -11.04 -5.87
C MET A 132 1.66 -9.65 -5.93
N GLU A 133 1.40 -9.01 -4.79
CA GLU A 133 0.92 -7.62 -4.70
C GLU A 133 1.87 -6.68 -5.46
N THR A 134 3.18 -6.80 -5.18
CA THR A 134 4.21 -5.92 -5.75
C THR A 134 4.28 -6.04 -7.28
N ILE A 135 4.35 -7.26 -7.85
CA ILE A 135 4.44 -7.38 -9.31
C ILE A 135 3.15 -6.92 -10.01
N LEU A 136 1.98 -7.16 -9.42
CA LEU A 136 0.72 -6.66 -9.97
C LEU A 136 0.69 -5.13 -9.95
N HIS A 137 1.20 -4.51 -8.88
CA HIS A 137 1.33 -3.06 -8.73
C HIS A 137 2.27 -2.45 -9.76
N GLU A 138 3.52 -2.93 -9.85
CA GLU A 138 4.51 -2.39 -10.80
C GLU A 138 4.09 -2.56 -12.26
N LEU A 139 3.44 -3.69 -12.58
CA LEU A 139 2.86 -3.89 -13.90
C LEU A 139 1.69 -2.95 -14.17
N GLY A 140 0.98 -2.47 -13.15
CA GLY A 140 -0.08 -1.47 -13.28
C GLY A 140 0.47 -0.14 -13.78
N HIS A 141 1.56 0.34 -13.16
CA HIS A 141 2.33 1.47 -13.69
C HIS A 141 2.84 1.20 -15.11
N ALA A 142 3.34 -0.02 -15.35
CA ALA A 142 3.97 -0.35 -16.61
C ALA A 142 2.96 -0.37 -17.77
N VAL A 143 1.76 -0.93 -17.57
CA VAL A 143 0.71 -0.92 -18.58
C VAL A 143 0.18 0.49 -18.81
N TYR A 144 0.04 1.31 -17.76
CA TYR A 144 -0.37 2.70 -17.93
C TYR A 144 0.57 3.42 -18.91
N SER A 145 1.89 3.31 -18.67
CA SER A 145 2.91 3.95 -19.51
C SER A 145 2.97 3.34 -20.91
N LYS A 146 2.92 2.00 -21.02
CA LYS A 146 2.99 1.28 -22.30
C LYS A 146 1.89 1.69 -23.27
N TYR A 147 0.69 1.97 -22.76
CA TYR A 147 -0.49 2.30 -23.55
C TYR A 147 -0.74 3.81 -23.71
N HIS A 148 0.19 4.67 -23.33
CA HIS A 148 0.16 6.08 -23.72
C HIS A 148 0.07 6.24 -25.25
N ASP A 149 -0.70 7.24 -25.69
CA ASP A 149 -0.76 7.56 -27.11
C ASP A 149 0.60 8.11 -27.58
N ARG A 150 1.30 7.30 -28.37
CA ARG A 150 2.62 7.64 -28.92
C ARG A 150 2.58 8.78 -29.93
N LYS A 151 1.39 9.24 -30.35
CA LYS A 151 1.22 10.44 -31.18
C LYS A 151 1.31 11.72 -30.37
N GLU A 152 1.12 11.66 -29.06
CA GLU A 152 1.27 12.84 -28.20
C GLU A 152 2.70 13.37 -28.24
N PRO A 153 2.89 14.69 -28.04
CA PRO A 153 4.20 15.28 -27.82
C PRO A 153 4.95 14.54 -26.72
N TRP A 154 6.26 14.34 -26.89
CA TRP A 154 7.08 13.54 -25.97
C TRP A 154 6.94 13.97 -24.50
N LEU A 155 6.81 15.28 -24.25
CA LEU A 155 6.60 15.83 -22.90
C LEU A 155 5.27 15.38 -22.26
N LEU A 156 4.23 15.09 -23.04
CA LEU A 156 2.92 14.68 -22.56
C LEU A 156 2.75 13.16 -22.44
N ARG A 157 3.79 12.38 -22.73
CA ARG A 157 3.78 10.91 -22.60
C ARG A 157 4.13 10.47 -21.19
N GLU A 158 3.41 11.01 -20.24
CA GLU A 158 3.53 10.73 -18.82
C GLU A 158 2.13 10.61 -18.22
N PRO A 159 1.98 10.00 -17.04
CA PRO A 159 0.68 9.92 -16.39
C PRO A 159 0.07 11.31 -16.22
N ALA A 160 -1.25 11.43 -16.44
CA ALA A 160 -1.95 12.71 -16.33
C ALA A 160 -1.75 13.37 -14.94
N HIS A 161 -1.57 12.55 -13.92
CA HIS A 161 -1.12 12.93 -12.59
C HIS A 161 -0.54 11.71 -11.88
N SER A 162 0.40 11.89 -10.94
CA SER A 162 0.91 10.82 -10.07
C SER A 162 -0.19 9.94 -9.47
N PHE A 163 -1.28 10.51 -8.94
CA PHE A 163 -2.38 9.71 -8.37
C PHE A 163 -3.03 8.77 -9.38
N THR A 164 -3.03 9.08 -10.68
CA THR A 164 -3.69 8.23 -11.69
C THR A 164 -2.91 6.96 -11.95
N THR A 165 -1.59 7.03 -11.96
CA THR A 165 -0.73 5.85 -12.11
C THR A 165 -0.72 5.02 -10.81
N GLU A 166 -0.69 5.67 -9.66
CA GLU A 166 -0.85 4.99 -8.36
C GLU A 166 -2.21 4.30 -8.24
N ALA A 167 -3.30 4.95 -8.67
CA ALA A 167 -4.64 4.39 -8.56
C ALA A 167 -4.77 3.07 -9.34
N ILE A 168 -4.23 2.99 -10.57
CA ILE A 168 -4.28 1.75 -11.34
C ILE A 168 -3.34 0.69 -10.76
N ALA A 169 -2.17 1.08 -10.26
CA ALA A 169 -1.19 0.18 -9.65
C ALA A 169 -1.73 -0.42 -8.35
N MET A 170 -2.33 0.40 -7.48
CA MET A 170 -3.02 -0.05 -6.27
C MET A 170 -4.23 -0.94 -6.60
N PHE A 171 -5.01 -0.61 -7.63
CA PHE A 171 -6.14 -1.43 -8.06
C PHE A 171 -5.70 -2.86 -8.41
N PHE A 172 -4.68 -3.00 -9.25
CA PHE A 172 -4.16 -4.32 -9.61
C PHE A 172 -3.43 -5.01 -8.45
N GLY A 173 -2.63 -4.28 -7.68
CA GLY A 173 -1.87 -4.82 -6.54
C GLY A 173 -2.77 -5.54 -5.53
N ARG A 174 -3.91 -4.92 -5.15
CA ARG A 174 -4.85 -5.48 -4.16
C ARG A 174 -5.50 -6.80 -4.56
N LEU A 175 -5.45 -7.18 -5.84
CA LEU A 175 -6.02 -8.44 -6.30
C LEU A 175 -5.31 -9.66 -5.69
N SER A 176 -4.05 -9.53 -5.26
CA SER A 176 -3.31 -10.61 -4.58
C SER A 176 -4.00 -11.11 -3.30
N ARG A 177 -4.88 -10.32 -2.71
CA ARG A 177 -5.68 -10.68 -1.52
C ARG A 177 -7.18 -10.80 -1.80
N ASN A 178 -7.60 -10.67 -3.06
CA ASN A 178 -9.00 -10.78 -3.41
C ASN A 178 -9.38 -12.26 -3.56
N ALA A 179 -10.30 -12.76 -2.72
CA ALA A 179 -10.68 -14.17 -2.67
C ALA A 179 -11.11 -14.73 -4.04
N ALA A 180 -11.95 -13.99 -4.77
CA ALA A 180 -12.42 -14.41 -6.09
C ALA A 180 -11.28 -14.44 -7.14
N TRP A 181 -10.39 -13.45 -7.11
CA TRP A 181 -9.21 -13.43 -7.97
C TRP A 181 -8.26 -14.58 -7.64
N MET A 182 -7.98 -14.82 -6.36
CA MET A 182 -7.11 -15.91 -5.89
C MET A 182 -7.65 -17.26 -6.34
N GLN A 183 -8.95 -17.50 -6.17
CA GLN A 183 -9.61 -18.73 -6.59
C GLN A 183 -9.40 -19.00 -8.09
N GLU A 184 -9.66 -18.01 -8.95
CA GLU A 184 -9.51 -18.14 -10.41
C GLU A 184 -8.04 -18.29 -10.84
N MET A 185 -7.15 -17.50 -10.25
CA MET A 185 -5.77 -17.42 -10.70
C MET A 185 -4.93 -18.61 -10.24
N LEU A 186 -5.16 -19.06 -9.01
CA LEU A 186 -4.48 -20.20 -8.38
C LEU A 186 -5.21 -21.53 -8.63
N GLY A 187 -6.41 -21.51 -9.24
CA GLY A 187 -7.17 -22.72 -9.57
C GLY A 187 -7.64 -23.49 -8.33
N LEU A 188 -7.96 -22.78 -7.24
CA LEU A 188 -8.38 -23.39 -5.99
C LEU A 188 -9.73 -24.10 -6.18
N SER A 189 -9.84 -25.35 -5.73
CA SER A 189 -11.10 -26.12 -5.85
C SER A 189 -12.22 -25.52 -5.01
N GLU A 190 -13.50 -25.84 -5.28
CA GLU A 190 -14.62 -25.41 -4.42
C GLU A 190 -14.50 -25.89 -2.96
N LYS A 191 -13.74 -26.95 -2.68
CA LYS A 191 -13.51 -27.41 -1.30
C LYS A 191 -12.40 -26.61 -0.63
N GLU A 192 -11.35 -26.31 -1.38
CA GLU A 192 -10.32 -25.35 -0.97
C GLU A 192 -10.85 -23.93 -0.97
N SER A 193 -11.95 -23.62 -1.66
CA SER A 193 -12.59 -22.30 -1.75
C SER A 193 -13.86 -22.20 -0.88
N GLY A 194 -14.45 -23.30 -0.43
CA GLY A 194 -15.73 -23.29 0.31
C GLY A 194 -15.55 -22.99 1.79
N GLY A 195 -14.42 -23.43 2.38
CA GLY A 195 -13.97 -22.93 3.68
C GLY A 195 -13.17 -21.64 3.55
N LEU A 196 -12.43 -21.49 2.45
CA LEU A 196 -11.47 -20.41 2.26
C LEU A 196 -12.06 -19.15 1.66
N ALA A 197 -13.04 -19.21 0.77
CA ALA A 197 -13.68 -18.00 0.24
C ALA A 197 -14.41 -17.29 1.36
N GLY A 198 -15.17 -17.98 2.22
CA GLY A 198 -15.81 -17.33 3.37
C GLY A 198 -14.81 -16.73 4.38
N GLU A 199 -13.75 -17.48 4.74
CA GLU A 199 -12.76 -17.02 5.72
C GLU A 199 -11.77 -15.99 5.15
N ILE A 200 -11.21 -16.21 3.95
CA ILE A 200 -10.38 -15.20 3.24
C ILE A 200 -11.20 -13.97 2.91
N GLU A 201 -12.44 -14.09 2.42
CA GLU A 201 -13.26 -12.92 2.06
C GLU A 201 -13.52 -12.07 3.29
N GLU A 202 -13.99 -12.65 4.40
CA GLU A 202 -14.26 -11.88 5.61
C GLU A 202 -12.98 -11.24 6.19
N VAL A 203 -11.87 -12.00 6.24
CA VAL A 203 -10.58 -11.50 6.76
C VAL A 203 -9.97 -10.45 5.83
N SER A 204 -9.98 -10.70 4.52
CA SER A 204 -9.39 -9.81 3.52
C SER A 204 -10.21 -8.54 3.34
N GLU A 205 -11.53 -8.60 3.47
CA GLU A 205 -12.39 -7.41 3.47
C GLU A 205 -12.12 -6.55 4.70
N LYS A 206 -12.11 -7.13 5.90
CA LYS A 206 -11.78 -6.42 7.15
C LYS A 206 -10.38 -5.81 7.09
N TYR A 207 -9.41 -6.58 6.64
CA TYR A 207 -8.03 -6.13 6.48
C TYR A 207 -7.94 -4.97 5.47
N THR A 208 -8.56 -5.12 4.30
CA THR A 208 -8.55 -4.10 3.25
C THR A 208 -9.23 -2.82 3.74
N GLN A 209 -10.40 -2.93 4.37
CA GLN A 209 -11.11 -1.81 4.96
C GLN A 209 -10.22 -1.06 5.95
N PHE A 210 -9.60 -1.77 6.88
CA PHE A 210 -8.76 -1.14 7.88
C PHE A 210 -7.50 -0.54 7.25
N GLN A 211 -6.86 -1.22 6.30
CA GLN A 211 -5.71 -0.69 5.58
C GLN A 211 -6.05 0.62 4.84
N GLN A 212 -7.25 0.74 4.25
CA GLN A 212 -7.68 2.00 3.61
C GLN A 212 -7.85 3.12 4.62
N VAL A 213 -8.57 2.86 5.71
CA VAL A 213 -8.85 3.88 6.74
C VAL A 213 -7.55 4.30 7.45
N LEU A 214 -6.68 3.34 7.77
CA LEU A 214 -5.37 3.59 8.37
C LEU A 214 -4.48 4.42 7.45
N PHE A 215 -4.40 4.06 6.17
CA PHE A 215 -3.59 4.81 5.21
C PHE A 215 -4.13 6.24 5.03
N ALA A 216 -5.45 6.45 5.07
CA ALA A 216 -6.03 7.79 5.06
C ALA A 216 -5.55 8.63 6.26
N ARG A 217 -5.43 8.03 7.46
CA ARG A 217 -4.88 8.71 8.64
C ARG A 217 -3.42 9.08 8.47
N TRP A 218 -2.62 8.15 7.97
CA TRP A 218 -1.23 8.40 7.65
C TRP A 218 -1.07 9.53 6.61
N ALA A 219 -1.86 9.50 5.54
CA ALA A 219 -1.85 10.55 4.52
C ALA A 219 -2.20 11.93 5.08
N MET A 220 -3.13 12.01 6.04
CA MET A 220 -3.44 13.27 6.75
C MET A 220 -2.26 13.78 7.59
N VAL A 221 -1.53 12.89 8.27
CA VAL A 221 -0.31 13.25 9.00
C VAL A 221 0.70 13.85 8.02
N MET A 222 1.02 13.13 6.95
CA MET A 222 2.02 13.57 5.96
C MET A 222 1.63 14.87 5.27
N TYR A 223 0.39 14.99 4.80
CA TYR A 223 -0.09 16.20 4.14
C TYR A 223 0.04 17.42 5.06
N ASN A 224 -0.43 17.33 6.30
CA ASN A 224 -0.40 18.46 7.24
C ASN A 224 1.01 18.73 7.78
N PHE A 225 1.83 17.69 7.94
CA PHE A 225 3.21 17.82 8.40
C PHE A 225 4.07 18.50 7.34
N GLU A 226 4.11 17.97 6.12
CA GLU A 226 4.90 18.53 5.03
C GLU A 226 4.48 19.96 4.69
N LYS A 227 3.17 20.22 4.64
CA LYS A 227 2.64 21.57 4.42
C LYS A 227 3.17 22.58 5.45
N GLN A 228 3.19 22.21 6.73
CA GLN A 228 3.67 23.09 7.80
C GLN A 228 5.20 23.16 7.85
N LEU A 229 5.90 22.06 7.61
CA LEU A 229 7.35 22.00 7.52
C LEU A 229 7.87 22.91 6.40
N TYR A 230 7.25 22.87 5.21
CA TYR A 230 7.63 23.74 4.10
C TYR A 230 7.28 25.21 4.35
N ALA A 231 6.19 25.48 5.07
CA ALA A 231 5.81 26.85 5.43
C ALA A 231 6.72 27.48 6.48
N ASN A 232 7.18 26.69 7.46
CA ASN A 232 8.08 27.13 8.52
C ASN A 232 8.99 25.97 9.02
N PRO A 233 10.18 25.78 8.43
CA PRO A 233 11.06 24.68 8.81
C PRO A 233 11.77 24.88 10.17
N ASP A 234 11.81 26.10 10.70
CA ASP A 234 12.52 26.44 11.94
C ASP A 234 11.65 26.22 13.21
N GLN A 235 10.40 25.79 13.04
CA GLN A 235 9.52 25.48 14.17
C GLN A 235 9.93 24.20 14.90
N ASP A 236 9.24 23.88 15.99
CA ASP A 236 9.42 22.61 16.68
C ASP A 236 8.76 21.46 15.88
N LEU A 237 9.50 20.94 14.89
CA LEU A 237 9.03 19.89 13.99
C LEU A 237 8.73 18.58 14.72
N ASN A 238 9.43 18.29 15.82
CA ASN A 238 9.20 17.07 16.59
C ASN A 238 7.88 17.14 17.35
N ASN A 239 7.57 18.29 17.96
CA ASN A 239 6.26 18.48 18.59
C ASN A 239 5.14 18.49 17.55
N LEU A 240 5.33 19.17 16.42
CA LEU A 240 4.37 19.18 15.32
C LEU A 240 4.06 17.75 14.82
N TRP A 241 5.10 16.94 14.60
CA TRP A 241 4.95 15.55 14.18
C TRP A 241 4.05 14.76 15.14
N TRP A 242 4.39 14.79 16.43
CA TRP A 242 3.64 14.03 17.43
C TRP A 242 2.23 14.57 17.67
N GLU A 243 1.99 15.88 17.53
CA GLU A 243 0.63 16.45 17.57
C GLU A 243 -0.23 15.90 16.43
N LEU A 244 0.32 15.77 15.22
CA LEU A 244 -0.39 15.24 14.06
C LEU A 244 -0.62 13.72 14.18
N VAL A 245 0.39 12.97 14.63
CA VAL A 245 0.28 11.52 14.90
C VAL A 245 -0.79 11.24 15.95
N GLU A 246 -0.80 11.98 17.06
CA GLU A 246 -1.84 11.84 18.09
C GLU A 246 -3.23 12.21 17.56
N LYS A 247 -3.33 13.31 16.81
CA LYS A 247 -4.60 13.80 16.24
C LYS A 247 -5.20 12.81 15.25
N TYR A 248 -4.42 12.35 14.27
CA TYR A 248 -4.95 11.59 13.14
C TYR A 248 -4.85 10.08 13.31
N GLN A 249 -3.79 9.57 13.95
CA GLN A 249 -3.57 8.12 14.10
C GLN A 249 -3.95 7.60 15.50
N LEU A 250 -4.28 8.48 16.45
CA LEU A 250 -4.60 8.12 17.84
C LEU A 250 -3.47 7.28 18.51
N VAL A 251 -2.24 7.48 18.05
CA VAL A 251 -1.03 6.88 18.63
C VAL A 251 -0.46 7.85 19.63
N ARG A 252 -0.26 7.39 20.87
CA ARG A 252 0.24 8.25 21.96
C ARG A 252 1.71 8.58 21.75
N ARG A 253 2.06 9.84 22.03
CA ARG A 253 3.47 10.24 22.03
C ARG A 253 4.25 9.48 23.13
N PRO A 254 5.50 9.08 22.85
CA PRO A 254 6.40 8.53 23.85
C PRO A 254 6.59 9.48 25.04
N PRO A 255 6.84 8.95 26.26
CA PRO A 255 7.20 9.77 27.40
C PRO A 255 8.62 10.35 27.22
N GLY A 256 8.82 11.59 27.69
CA GLY A 256 10.11 12.28 27.62
C GLY A 256 10.21 13.26 26.44
N PRO A 257 11.43 13.70 26.08
CA PRO A 257 11.64 14.59 24.93
C PRO A 257 11.21 13.90 23.63
N VAL A 258 10.44 14.62 22.81
CA VAL A 258 10.02 14.16 21.49
C VAL A 258 11.21 14.08 20.53
N ASP A 259 11.33 12.94 19.86
CA ASP A 259 12.38 12.67 18.88
C ASP A 259 11.99 13.09 17.47
N ALA A 260 12.96 13.04 16.56
CA ALA A 260 12.75 13.29 15.13
C ALA A 260 12.20 12.04 14.43
N GLY A 261 11.10 11.47 14.93
CA GLY A 261 10.47 10.27 14.37
C GLY A 261 10.02 10.41 12.91
N TRP A 262 9.95 11.64 12.38
CA TRP A 262 9.65 11.95 10.99
C TRP A 262 10.86 11.81 10.04
N ALA A 263 12.08 11.70 10.56
CA ALA A 263 13.33 11.67 9.79
C ALA A 263 14.03 10.30 9.79
N SER A 264 13.33 9.24 10.22
CA SER A 264 13.87 7.87 10.36
C SER A 264 13.74 7.00 9.12
#